data_AF-A0A384J443-F1
#
_entry.id   AF-A0A384J443-F1
#
_cell.length_a   1.000
_cell.length_b   1.000
_cell.length_c   1.000
_cell.angle_alpha   90.00
_cell.angle_beta   90.00
_cell.angle_gamma   90.00
#
_symmetry.space_group_name_H-M   'P 1'
#
loop_
_entity.id
_entity.type
_entity.pdbx_description
1 polymer ?
#
loop_
_entity_poly.entity_id
_entity_poly.type
_entity_poly.pdbx_seq_one_letter_code
_entity_poly.pdbx_strand_id
1 'polypeptide(L)'
;MHYLSFRLVSFLICLAPWNVLSAPTYQYLREPQTNEVFASRDYFYVGGEYVTTSTNNTLFVNQMYVEHLLPSLIEQPYPIVFIHGQSMTGTIELAQQTRWVSRMGNLFLIPRL
;
A
#
# COMPACT_ATOMS: atom_id res chain seq x y z
N MET A 1 52.59 -13.83 -15.82
CA MET A 1 51.43 -12.93 -15.89
C MET A 1 50.25 -13.60 -15.17
N HIS A 2 49.87 -13.01 -14.03
CA HIS A 2 48.58 -13.08 -13.29
C HIS A 2 47.94 -14.42 -12.90
N TYR A 3 48.25 -14.93 -11.70
CA TYR A 3 47.32 -15.73 -10.88
C TYR A 3 47.57 -15.48 -9.37
N LEU A 4 47.31 -14.27 -8.87
CA LEU A 4 47.42 -14.04 -7.41
C LEU A 4 46.38 -13.06 -6.82
N SER A 5 45.40 -12.58 -7.59
CA SER A 5 44.54 -11.47 -7.15
C SER A 5 43.07 -11.85 -6.94
N PHE A 6 42.78 -12.94 -6.23
CA PHE A 6 41.38 -13.24 -5.84
C PHE A 6 41.17 -13.57 -4.37
N ARG A 7 42.23 -13.77 -3.57
CA ARG A 7 42.09 -14.06 -2.13
C ARG A 7 42.16 -12.85 -1.20
N LEU A 8 42.47 -11.66 -1.71
CA LEU A 8 42.60 -10.45 -0.87
C LEU A 8 41.39 -9.52 -0.88
N VAL A 9 40.51 -9.60 -1.90
CA VAL A 9 39.32 -8.71 -1.97
C VAL A 9 38.18 -9.19 -1.05
N SER A 10 38.19 -10.48 -0.68
CA SER A 10 37.16 -11.07 0.18
C SER A 10 37.32 -10.73 1.67
N PHE A 11 38.48 -10.27 2.11
CA PHE A 11 38.78 -10.06 3.54
C PHE A 11 38.54 -8.63 4.06
N LEU A 12 38.15 -7.68 3.20
CA LEU A 12 37.95 -6.27 3.59
C LEU A 12 36.50 -5.90 3.93
N ILE A 13 35.54 -6.83 3.83
CA ILE A 13 34.13 -6.59 4.20
C ILE A 13 33.81 -7.06 5.64
N CYS A 14 34.69 -7.81 6.31
CA CYS A 14 34.39 -8.45 7.60
C CYS A 14 34.83 -7.69 8.86
N LEU A 15 35.20 -6.40 8.77
CA LEU A 15 35.62 -5.61 9.95
C LEU A 15 34.62 -4.51 10.37
N ALA A 16 33.37 -4.55 9.89
CA ALA A 16 32.34 -3.78 10.58
C ALA A 16 32.10 -4.43 11.96
N PRO A 17 32.35 -3.73 13.08
CA PRO A 17 32.01 -4.27 14.39
C PRO A 17 30.51 -4.58 14.39
N TRP A 18 30.15 -5.78 14.86
CA TRP A 18 28.78 -6.31 15.02
C TRP A 18 27.82 -5.34 15.74
N ASN A 19 28.36 -4.30 16.37
CA ASN A 19 27.67 -3.34 17.21
C ASN A 19 27.08 -2.14 16.44
N VAL A 20 27.18 -2.07 15.10
CA VAL A 20 26.61 -0.94 14.32
C VAL A 20 25.30 -1.30 13.59
N LEU A 21 24.77 -2.52 13.75
CA LEU A 21 23.49 -2.94 13.16
C LEU A 21 22.31 -3.00 14.15
N SER A 22 22.46 -2.54 15.39
CA SER A 22 21.28 -2.32 16.23
C SER A 22 20.65 -0.99 15.85
N ALA A 23 19.72 -1.01 14.89
CA ALA A 23 18.82 0.10 14.68
C ALA A 23 18.22 0.51 16.04
N PRO A 24 18.12 1.80 16.37
CA PRO A 24 17.49 2.23 17.61
C PRO A 24 16.09 1.61 17.66
N THR A 25 15.84 0.79 18.68
CA THR A 25 14.51 0.27 18.94
C THR A 25 13.66 1.45 19.39
N TYR A 26 12.98 2.11 18.45
CA TYR A 26 11.89 3.00 18.80
C TYR A 26 10.83 2.16 19.52
N GLN A 27 10.71 2.31 20.83
CA GLN A 27 9.56 1.80 21.56
C GLN A 27 8.35 2.62 21.10
N TYR A 28 7.69 2.17 20.03
CA TYR A 28 6.35 2.62 19.71
C TYR A 28 5.47 2.27 20.92
N LEU A 29 4.93 3.30 21.60
CA LEU A 29 3.84 3.10 22.54
C LEU A 29 2.76 2.30 21.81
N ARG A 30 2.46 1.10 22.32
CA ARG A 30 1.35 0.31 21.82
C ARG A 30 0.08 1.06 22.16
N GLU A 31 -0.48 1.76 21.17
CA GLU A 31 -1.81 2.35 21.25
C GLU A 31 -2.79 1.28 21.79
N PRO A 32 -3.71 1.63 22.70
CA PRO A 32 -4.69 0.70 23.24
C PRO A 32 -5.38 -0.07 22.10
N GLN A 33 -5.65 -1.36 22.31
CA GLN A 33 -6.43 -2.15 21.36
C GLN A 33 -7.85 -1.58 21.29
N THR A 34 -8.10 -0.71 20.30
CA THR A 34 -9.44 -0.21 20.01
C THR A 34 -10.20 -1.29 19.25
N ASN A 35 -11.44 -1.58 19.67
CA ASN A 35 -12.34 -2.40 18.85
C ASN A 35 -12.53 -1.74 17.50
N GLU A 36 -12.63 -2.55 16.44
CA GLU A 36 -12.95 -2.04 15.11
C GLU A 36 -14.31 -1.35 15.15
N VAL A 37 -14.37 -0.14 14.58
CA VAL A 37 -15.60 0.65 14.51
C VAL A 37 -16.39 0.22 13.29
N PHE A 38 -17.71 0.15 13.44
CA PHE A 38 -18.60 -0.20 12.34
C PHE A 38 -18.48 0.80 11.18
N ALA A 39 -18.25 0.29 9.97
CA ALA A 39 -18.28 1.05 8.73
C ALA A 39 -18.95 0.24 7.62
N SER A 40 -19.69 0.94 6.77
CA SER A 40 -20.23 0.36 5.54
C SER A 40 -19.13 0.29 4.48
N ARG A 41 -19.14 -0.78 3.69
CA ARG A 41 -18.22 -0.98 2.57
C ARG A 41 -19.02 -1.12 1.28
N ASP A 42 -18.64 -0.35 0.28
CA ASP A 42 -19.13 -0.48 -1.08
C ASP A 42 -17.97 -0.35 -2.09
N TYR A 43 -18.28 -0.53 -3.37
CA TYR A 43 -17.30 -0.43 -4.44
C TYR A 43 -17.92 0.09 -5.72
N PHE A 44 -17.12 0.71 -6.57
CA PHE A 44 -17.52 1.18 -7.89
C PHE A 44 -16.30 1.28 -8.83
N TYR A 45 -16.56 1.60 -10.09
CA TYR A 45 -15.51 1.80 -11.11
C TYR A 45 -15.55 3.24 -11.63
N VAL A 46 -14.39 3.83 -11.90
CA VAL A 46 -14.28 5.17 -12.49
C VAL A 46 -13.35 5.19 -13.70
N GLY A 47 -13.66 6.09 -14.64
CA GLY A 47 -12.94 6.23 -15.89
C GLY A 47 -13.18 5.05 -16.84
N GLY A 48 -12.15 4.74 -17.62
CA GLY A 48 -12.19 3.73 -18.66
C GLY A 48 -12.73 4.20 -20.00
N GLU A 49 -12.54 3.38 -21.01
CA GLU A 49 -12.90 3.66 -22.40
C GLU A 49 -13.22 2.38 -23.18
N TYR A 50 -14.01 2.52 -24.24
CA TYR A 50 -14.24 1.43 -25.18
C TYR A 50 -13.14 1.41 -26.25
N VAL A 51 -12.47 0.26 -26.40
CA VAL A 51 -11.47 0.01 -27.43
C VAL A 51 -11.97 -1.09 -28.37
N THR A 52 -12.02 -0.80 -29.67
CA THR A 52 -12.35 -1.80 -30.70
C THR A 52 -11.20 -2.78 -30.85
N THR A 53 -11.48 -4.07 -30.62
CA THR A 53 -10.48 -5.15 -30.69
C THR A 53 -10.59 -5.94 -32.00
N SER A 54 -11.77 -6.00 -32.61
CA SER A 54 -12.00 -6.55 -33.96
C SER A 54 -13.31 -6.05 -34.55
N THR A 55 -13.64 -6.45 -35.78
CA THR A 55 -14.91 -6.12 -36.43
C THR A 55 -16.09 -6.51 -35.52
N ASN A 56 -16.86 -5.52 -35.08
CA ASN A 56 -17.98 -5.65 -34.14
C ASN A 56 -17.62 -6.16 -32.73
N ASN A 57 -16.37 -6.02 -32.28
CA ASN A 57 -15.97 -6.37 -30.92
C ASN A 57 -15.26 -5.19 -30.24
N THR A 58 -15.79 -4.77 -29.08
CA THR A 58 -15.25 -3.70 -28.26
C THR A 58 -15.08 -4.17 -26.83
N LEU A 59 -13.94 -3.82 -26.21
CA LEU A 59 -13.65 -4.05 -24.80
C LEU A 59 -13.69 -2.73 -24.04
N PHE A 60 -14.19 -2.75 -22.80
CA PHE A 60 -14.10 -1.60 -21.89
C PHE A 60 -12.88 -1.76 -20.98
N VAL A 61 -11.90 -0.89 -21.15
CA VAL A 61 -10.56 -1.01 -20.53
C VAL A 61 -10.17 0.28 -19.80
N ASN A 62 -9.07 0.25 -19.05
CA ASN A 62 -8.48 1.40 -18.34
C ASN A 62 -9.38 2.00 -17.24
N GLN A 63 -10.40 1.29 -16.80
CA GLN A 63 -11.20 1.63 -15.62
C GLN A 63 -10.43 1.32 -14.34
N MET A 64 -10.68 2.14 -13.32
CA MET A 64 -10.11 1.99 -12.00
C MET A 64 -11.17 1.42 -11.06
N TYR A 65 -10.88 0.27 -10.43
CA TYR A 65 -11.72 -0.26 -9.35
C TYR A 65 -11.50 0.61 -8.11
N VAL A 66 -12.57 0.87 -7.36
CA VAL A 66 -12.53 1.69 -6.14
C VAL A 66 -13.31 1.00 -5.03
N GLU A 67 -12.67 0.77 -3.88
CA GLU A 67 -13.37 0.41 -2.65
C GLU A 67 -13.60 1.66 -1.80
N HIS A 68 -14.79 1.78 -1.24
CA HIS A 68 -15.14 2.91 -0.40
C HIS A 68 -15.63 2.42 0.97
N LEU A 69 -15.03 2.99 2.02
CA LEU A 69 -15.43 2.77 3.41
C LEU A 69 -16.08 4.04 3.95
N LEU A 70 -17.31 3.87 4.43
CA LEU A 70 -18.14 4.91 4.99
C LEU A 70 -18.27 4.66 6.51
N PRO A 71 -17.60 5.46 7.36
CA PRO A 71 -17.76 5.35 8.81
C PRO A 71 -19.19 5.73 9.22
N SER A 72 -19.62 5.25 10.38
CA SER A 72 -20.93 5.59 10.95
C SER A 72 -21.10 7.08 11.29
N LEU A 73 -20.01 7.79 11.51
CA LEU A 73 -19.97 9.24 11.73
C LEU A 73 -18.86 9.86 10.89
N ILE A 74 -19.19 10.88 10.10
CA ILE A 74 -18.24 11.63 9.27
C ILE A 74 -17.86 12.91 10.01
N GLU A 75 -16.65 12.92 10.58
CA GLU A 75 -16.13 14.10 11.30
C GLU A 75 -15.25 15.00 10.42
N GLN A 76 -14.77 14.49 9.28
CA GLN A 76 -13.87 15.21 8.38
C GLN A 76 -14.60 15.55 7.07
N PRO A 77 -14.53 16.81 6.59
CA PRO A 77 -15.26 17.23 5.40
C PRO A 77 -14.68 16.68 4.09
N TYR A 78 -13.41 16.25 4.11
CA TYR A 78 -12.71 15.72 2.94
C TYR A 78 -12.42 14.23 3.13
N PRO A 79 -12.65 13.40 2.09
CA PRO A 79 -12.31 11.99 2.16
C PRO A 79 -10.80 11.78 2.02
N ILE A 80 -10.32 10.66 2.56
CA ILE A 80 -8.95 10.21 2.36
C ILE A 80 -8.92 9.24 1.18
N VAL A 81 -8.01 9.47 0.24
CA VAL A 81 -7.83 8.62 -0.94
C VAL A 81 -6.47 7.93 -0.85
N PHE A 82 -6.46 6.61 -0.83
CA PHE A 82 -5.26 5.80 -0.86
C PHE A 82 -5.00 5.28 -2.28
N ILE A 83 -3.79 5.53 -2.78
CA ILE A 83 -3.32 5.08 -4.09
C ILE A 83 -2.03 4.30 -3.87
N HIS A 84 -2.01 3.03 -4.26
CA HIS A 84 -0.84 2.19 -4.06
C HIS A 84 0.27 2.47 -5.09
N GLY A 85 1.49 2.02 -4.77
CA GLY A 85 2.65 2.10 -5.63
C GLY A 85 2.76 0.94 -6.65
N GLN A 86 3.88 0.89 -7.36
CA GLN A 86 4.17 -0.22 -8.29
C GLN A 86 4.27 -1.56 -7.56
N SER A 87 3.85 -2.65 -8.22
CA SER A 87 3.89 -4.02 -7.69
C SER A 87 3.08 -4.23 -6.39
N MET A 88 2.11 -3.35 -6.13
CA MET A 88 1.15 -3.45 -5.02
C MET A 88 -0.27 -3.45 -5.59
N THR A 89 -1.23 -3.84 -4.76
CA THR A 89 -2.67 -3.68 -5.03
C THR A 89 -3.34 -3.15 -3.76
N GLY A 90 -4.54 -2.58 -3.89
CA GLY A 90 -5.29 -2.00 -2.77
C GLY A 90 -5.57 -2.93 -1.58
N THR A 91 -5.33 -4.24 -1.73
CA THR A 91 -5.43 -5.24 -0.65
C THR A 91 -4.42 -5.01 0.48
N ILE A 92 -3.25 -4.44 0.17
CA ILE A 92 -2.24 -4.14 1.18
C ILE A 92 -2.70 -2.98 2.08
N GLU A 93 -3.30 -1.95 1.49
CA GLU A 93 -3.85 -0.81 2.19
C GLU A 93 -5.11 -1.19 2.99
N LEU A 94 -5.98 -2.06 2.47
CA LEU A 94 -7.16 -2.57 3.18
C LEU A 94 -6.83 -3.15 4.56
N ALA A 95 -5.70 -3.84 4.70
CA ALA A 95 -5.27 -4.42 5.97
C ALA A 95 -4.91 -3.38 7.04
N GLN A 96 -4.62 -2.14 6.65
CA GLN A 96 -4.26 -1.05 7.56
C GLN A 96 -5.46 -0.19 8.00
N GLN A 97 -6.61 -0.31 7.31
CA GLN A 97 -7.71 0.66 7.42
C GLN A 97 -8.64 0.47 8.61
N THR A 98 -8.69 -0.72 9.21
CA THR A 98 -9.47 -0.94 10.44
C THR A 98 -9.00 -0.06 11.61
N ARG A 99 -7.78 0.48 11.54
CA ARG A 99 -7.25 1.45 12.51
C ARG A 99 -7.61 2.92 12.20
N TRP A 100 -7.92 3.29 10.96
CA TRP A 100 -8.10 4.69 10.54
C TRP A 100 -9.56 5.13 10.37
N VAL A 101 -10.44 4.18 10.04
CA VAL A 101 -11.89 4.40 9.92
C VAL A 101 -12.51 4.91 11.23
N SER A 102 -11.95 4.54 12.39
CA SER A 102 -12.43 4.99 13.70
C SER A 102 -12.14 6.46 14.01
N ARG A 103 -11.32 7.13 13.20
CA ARG A 103 -10.72 8.42 13.58
C ARG A 103 -10.75 9.49 12.50
N MET A 104 -10.91 9.14 11.21
CA MET A 104 -10.74 10.10 10.10
C MET A 104 -11.56 9.77 8.85
N GLY A 105 -12.89 9.92 8.88
CA GLY A 105 -13.73 10.18 7.70
C GLY A 105 -13.73 9.16 6.53
N ASN A 106 -14.50 9.47 5.48
CA ASN A 106 -14.71 8.63 4.30
C ASN A 106 -13.40 8.21 3.62
N LEU A 107 -13.38 6.98 3.13
CA LEU A 107 -12.19 6.36 2.58
C LEU A 107 -12.40 5.87 1.17
N PHE A 108 -11.48 6.22 0.26
CA PHE A 108 -11.45 5.67 -1.09
C PHE A 108 -10.12 4.97 -1.32
N LEU A 109 -10.19 3.76 -1.87
CA LEU A 109 -9.04 2.98 -2.29
C LEU A 109 -9.02 2.87 -3.79
N ILE A 110 -7.87 3.21 -4.37
CA ILE A 110 -7.63 3.14 -5.80
C ILE A 110 -6.62 2.03 -6.05
N PRO A 111 -7.08 0.88 -6.57
CA PRO A 111 -6.20 -0.02 -7.29
C PRO A 111 -6.02 0.39 -8.75
N ARG A 112 -4.76 0.58 -9.14
CA ARG A 112 -4.34 0.64 -10.54
C ARG A 112 -3.92 -0.78 -10.97
N LEU A 113 -4.45 -1.23 -12.10
CA LEU A 113 -4.01 -2.43 -12.81
C LEU A 113 -2.56 -2.30 -13.30
#